data_AF-A0A7J9XGC6-F1
#
_entry.id   AF-A0A7J9XGC6-F1
#
_cell.length_a   1.000
_cell.length_b   1.000
_cell.length_c   1.000
_cell.angle_alpha   90.00
_cell.angle_beta   90.00
_cell.angle_gamma   90.00
#
_symmetry.space_group_name_H-M   'P 1'
#
loop_
_entity.id
_entity.type
_entity.pdbx_description
1 polymer ?
#
loop_
_entity_poly.entity_id
_entity_poly.type
_entity_poly.pdbx_seq_one_letter_code
_entity_poly.pdbx_strand_id
1 'polypeptide(L)'
;MRGSQPGKGGQLDRRTRRSQRQLRTAFIQMVLDNGYHTVTIEELTERADVGRTTFYAHYKDKEDLLAHLVTELAEELRNRIDEVQTLDSVGFTGDVFRQVFQHALEERELYLLILRGEGDGRALRQFIDGYCRRSEKTYRARAEKLGVEPRLPAELLARSVAGELSSLLFWWLENDQPYSVEEMSTMMRDLGRHGRFWCAGFS
;
A
#
# COMPACT_ATOMS: atom_id res chain seq x y z
N MET A 1 17.99 -41.72 6.14
CA MET A 1 17.71 -40.27 6.10
C MET A 1 16.44 -40.00 6.90
N ARG A 2 16.53 -39.47 8.13
CA ARG A 2 15.37 -39.11 8.95
C ARG A 2 14.99 -37.66 8.65
N GLY A 3 13.76 -37.45 8.18
CA GLY A 3 13.22 -36.12 7.90
C GLY A 3 13.10 -35.29 9.18
N SER A 4 13.63 -34.07 9.13
CA SER A 4 13.54 -33.08 10.20
C SER A 4 12.07 -32.70 10.44
N GLN A 5 11.53 -33.03 11.61
CA GLN A 5 10.24 -32.52 12.06
C GLN A 5 10.35 -31.02 12.35
N PRO A 6 9.40 -30.17 11.90
CA PRO A 6 9.39 -28.76 12.27
C PRO A 6 9.12 -28.63 13.78
N GLY A 7 9.99 -27.93 14.50
CA GLY A 7 9.87 -27.72 15.95
C GLY A 7 8.60 -26.94 16.35
N LYS A 8 8.19 -27.05 17.62
CA LYS A 8 6.96 -26.43 18.18
C LYS A 8 6.76 -24.94 17.84
N GLY A 9 7.85 -24.17 17.68
CA GLY A 9 7.80 -22.77 17.25
C GLY A 9 7.28 -22.56 15.83
N GLY A 10 7.61 -23.46 14.89
CA GLY A 10 7.13 -23.37 13.50
C GLY A 10 5.65 -23.75 13.34
N GLN A 11 5.09 -24.53 14.27
CA GLN A 11 3.67 -24.88 14.25
C GLN A 11 2.79 -23.75 14.81
N LEU A 12 3.27 -23.05 15.84
CA LEU A 12 2.61 -21.87 16.40
C LEU A 12 2.57 -20.72 15.38
N ASP A 13 3.69 -20.43 14.71
CA ASP A 13 3.76 -19.39 13.67
C ASP A 13 2.78 -19.66 12.51
N ARG A 14 2.70 -20.92 12.05
CA ARG A 14 1.72 -21.31 11.01
C ARG A 14 0.27 -21.07 11.44
N ARG A 15 -0.06 -21.38 12.70
CA ARG A 15 -1.41 -21.17 13.24
C ARG A 15 -1.74 -19.69 13.33
N THR A 16 -0.81 -18.86 13.81
CA THR A 16 -0.94 -17.41 13.86
C THR A 16 -1.20 -16.81 12.47
N ARG A 17 -0.36 -17.14 11.48
CA ARG A 17 -0.52 -16.63 10.11
C ARG A 17 -1.84 -17.04 9.49
N ARG A 18 -2.33 -18.25 9.78
CA ARG A 18 -3.63 -18.72 9.32
C ARG A 18 -4.75 -17.86 9.91
N SER A 19 -4.76 -17.64 11.23
CA SER A 19 -5.77 -16.80 11.88
C SER A 19 -5.76 -15.37 11.36
N GLN A 20 -4.58 -14.77 11.16
CA GLN A 20 -4.44 -13.42 10.61
C GLN A 20 -5.00 -13.31 9.19
N ARG A 21 -4.74 -14.30 8.32
CA ARG A 21 -5.31 -14.36 6.97
C ARG A 21 -6.83 -14.49 6.99
N GLN A 22 -7.38 -15.35 7.85
CA GLN A 22 -8.82 -15.51 8.01
C GLN A 22 -9.49 -14.20 8.45
N LEU A 23 -8.88 -13.53 9.44
CA LEU A 23 -9.35 -12.22 9.91
C LEU A 23 -9.25 -11.15 8.81
N ARG A 24 -8.14 -11.07 8.06
CA ARG A 24 -7.98 -10.16 6.92
C ARG A 24 -9.10 -10.32 5.90
N THR A 25 -9.31 -11.55 5.41
CA THR A 25 -10.31 -11.84 4.39
C THR A 25 -11.73 -11.54 4.88
N ALA A 26 -12.08 -11.98 6.09
CA ALA A 26 -13.39 -11.72 6.66
C ALA A 26 -13.63 -10.21 6.86
N PHE A 27 -12.62 -9.49 7.36
CA PHE A 27 -12.70 -8.06 7.61
C PHE A 27 -12.93 -7.26 6.32
N ILE A 28 -12.08 -7.47 5.30
CA ILE A 28 -12.19 -6.77 4.02
C ILE A 28 -13.58 -6.99 3.41
N GLN A 29 -14.06 -8.24 3.36
CA GLN A 29 -15.36 -8.55 2.80
C GLN A 29 -16.50 -7.87 3.58
N MET A 30 -16.48 -7.91 4.92
CA MET A 30 -17.51 -7.28 5.73
C MET A 30 -17.56 -5.76 5.55
N VAL A 31 -16.39 -5.12 5.44
CA VAL A 31 -16.30 -3.66 5.19
C VAL A 31 -16.82 -3.31 3.80
N LEU A 32 -16.50 -4.10 2.78
CA LEU A 32 -17.02 -3.88 1.43
C LEU A 32 -18.54 -4.09 1.32
N ASP A 33 -19.08 -5.09 2.02
CA ASP A 33 -20.50 -5.43 1.95
C ASP A 33 -21.37 -4.42 2.71
N ASN A 34 -20.93 -3.99 3.91
CA ASN A 34 -21.78 -3.27 4.86
C ASN A 34 -21.16 -1.98 5.44
N GLY A 35 -19.97 -1.58 4.99
CA GLY A 35 -19.23 -0.43 5.52
C GLY A 35 -18.51 -0.70 6.84
N TYR A 36 -17.46 0.06 7.13
CA TYR A 36 -16.59 -0.21 8.28
C TYR A 36 -17.30 -0.16 9.64
N HIS A 37 -18.22 0.79 9.81
CA HIS A 37 -18.84 1.04 11.11
C HIS A 37 -19.73 -0.11 11.59
N THR A 38 -20.30 -0.90 10.67
CA THR A 38 -21.17 -2.03 11.00
C THR A 38 -20.42 -3.25 11.50
N VAL A 39 -19.14 -3.40 11.15
CA VAL A 39 -18.32 -4.54 11.57
C VAL A 39 -18.17 -4.59 13.09
N THR A 40 -18.68 -5.65 13.72
CA THR A 40 -18.38 -5.95 15.12
C THR A 40 -17.27 -6.99 15.24
N ILE A 41 -16.51 -6.98 16.35
CA ILE A 41 -15.48 -7.99 16.61
C ILE A 41 -16.12 -9.39 16.68
N GLU A 42 -17.33 -9.48 17.22
CA GLU A 42 -18.08 -10.74 17.35
C GLU A 42 -18.37 -11.38 16.00
N GLU A 43 -19.06 -10.65 15.12
CA GLU A 43 -19.38 -11.13 13.75
C GLU A 43 -18.11 -11.38 12.93
N LEU A 44 -17.08 -10.54 13.10
CA LEU A 44 -15.80 -10.72 12.43
C LEU A 44 -15.15 -12.04 12.84
N THR A 45 -15.09 -12.32 14.15
CA THR A 45 -14.48 -13.54 14.68
C THR A 45 -15.26 -14.79 14.29
N GLU A 46 -16.59 -14.70 14.28
CA GLU A 46 -17.47 -15.78 13.81
C GLU A 46 -17.25 -16.06 12.32
N ARG A 47 -17.29 -15.03 11.47
CA ARG A 47 -17.10 -15.16 10.03
C ARG A 47 -15.69 -15.66 9.66
N ALA A 48 -14.68 -15.26 10.42
CA ALA A 48 -13.30 -15.70 10.22
C ALA A 48 -13.02 -17.12 10.71
N ASP A 49 -13.93 -17.74 11.48
CA ASP A 49 -13.67 -18.99 12.22
C ASP A 49 -12.42 -18.87 13.12
N VAL A 50 -12.36 -17.77 13.88
CA VAL A 50 -11.26 -17.44 14.80
C VAL A 50 -11.84 -17.06 16.15
N GLY A 51 -11.37 -17.65 17.25
CA GLY A 51 -11.88 -17.29 18.59
C GLY A 51 -11.55 -15.85 19.00
N ARG A 52 -12.44 -15.19 19.74
CA ARG A 52 -12.23 -13.81 20.26
C ARG A 52 -10.92 -13.65 21.02
N THR A 53 -10.53 -14.62 21.84
CA THR A 53 -9.23 -14.61 22.54
C THR A 53 -8.05 -14.56 21.57
N THR A 54 -8.15 -15.24 20.42
CA THR A 54 -7.13 -15.20 19.37
C THR A 54 -7.12 -13.85 18.66
N PHE A 55 -8.28 -13.24 18.39
CA PHE A 55 -8.33 -11.86 17.87
C PHE A 55 -7.60 -10.89 18.80
N TYR A 56 -7.96 -10.88 20.08
CA TYR A 56 -7.37 -9.96 21.06
C TYR A 56 -5.90 -10.27 21.40
N ALA A 57 -5.39 -11.45 21.04
CA ALA A 57 -3.97 -11.75 21.11
C ALA A 57 -3.16 -11.03 20.01
N HIS A 58 -3.81 -10.57 18.95
CA HIS A 58 -3.18 -9.91 17.80
C HIS A 58 -3.55 -8.43 17.68
N TYR A 59 -4.79 -8.08 18.01
CA TYR A 59 -5.36 -6.75 17.75
C TYR A 59 -6.16 -6.24 18.93
N LYS A 60 -6.01 -4.95 19.25
CA LYS A 60 -6.78 -4.30 20.32
C LYS A 60 -8.25 -4.13 19.95
N ASP A 61 -8.50 -3.76 18.69
CA ASP A 61 -9.81 -3.51 18.12
C ASP A 61 -9.73 -3.61 16.58
N LYS A 62 -10.83 -3.29 15.89
CA LYS A 62 -10.88 -3.30 14.43
C LYS A 62 -10.06 -2.19 13.76
N GLU A 63 -9.74 -1.09 14.46
CA GLU A 63 -8.84 -0.05 13.93
C GLU A 63 -7.39 -0.52 13.97
N ASP A 64 -7.01 -1.20 15.05
CA ASP A 64 -5.69 -1.81 15.18
C ASP A 64 -5.47 -2.90 14.12
N LEU A 65 -6.49 -3.73 13.85
CA LEU A 65 -6.47 -4.67 12.72
C LEU A 65 -6.24 -3.94 11.39
N LEU A 66 -7.03 -2.91 11.08
CA LEU A 66 -6.90 -2.18 9.81
C LEU A 66 -5.52 -1.51 9.67
N ALA A 67 -5.00 -0.88 10.73
CA ALA A 67 -3.66 -0.30 10.74
C ALA A 67 -2.56 -1.36 10.51
N HIS A 68 -2.76 -2.58 11.02
CA HIS A 68 -1.86 -3.70 10.76
C HIS A 68 -1.90 -4.14 9.28
N LEU A 69 -3.09 -4.23 8.69
CA LEU A 69 -3.26 -4.55 7.27
C LEU A 69 -2.59 -3.50 6.35
N VAL A 70 -2.71 -2.21 6.68
CA VAL A 70 -2.01 -1.13 5.98
C VAL A 70 -0.50 -1.29 6.08
N THR A 71 -0.01 -1.68 7.26
CA THR A 71 1.43 -1.91 7.46
C THR A 71 1.90 -3.00 6.52
N GLU A 72 1.28 -4.19 6.58
CA GLU A 72 1.61 -5.34 5.72
C GLU A 72 1.58 -4.97 4.24
N LEU A 73 0.51 -4.30 3.79
CA LEU A 73 0.37 -3.83 2.41
C LEU A 73 1.52 -2.89 1.99
N ALA A 74 1.88 -1.94 2.85
CA ALA A 74 2.96 -1.00 2.60
C ALA A 74 4.35 -1.68 2.59
N GLU A 75 4.54 -2.72 3.41
CA GLU A 75 5.78 -3.51 3.41
C GLU A 75 5.94 -4.33 2.14
N GLU A 76 4.87 -4.99 1.68
CA GLU A 76 4.86 -5.75 0.43
C GLU A 76 5.14 -4.85 -0.77
N LEU A 77 4.46 -3.70 -0.85
CA LEU A 77 4.72 -2.71 -1.91
C LEU A 77 6.17 -2.20 -1.86
N ARG A 78 6.69 -1.90 -0.66
CA ARG A 78 8.07 -1.43 -0.49
C ARG A 78 9.07 -2.44 -1.04
N ASN A 79 8.89 -3.73 -0.74
CA ASN A 79 9.80 -4.76 -1.23
C ASN A 79 9.81 -4.81 -2.77
N ARG A 80 8.65 -4.70 -3.43
CA ARG A 80 8.56 -4.64 -4.90
C ARG A 80 9.22 -3.40 -5.49
N ILE A 81 9.04 -2.25 -4.84
CA ILE A 81 9.68 -1.01 -5.26
C ILE A 81 11.20 -1.11 -5.11
N ASP A 82 11.69 -1.70 -4.03
CA ASP A 82 13.13 -1.84 -3.76
C ASP A 82 13.83 -2.73 -4.80
N GLU A 83 13.13 -3.71 -5.38
CA GLU A 83 13.64 -4.56 -6.46
C GLU A 83 13.88 -3.80 -7.77
N VAL A 84 13.05 -2.79 -8.08
CA VAL A 84 13.13 -2.02 -9.33
C VAL A 84 13.81 -0.67 -9.17
N GLN A 85 13.80 -0.10 -7.96
CA GLN A 85 14.33 1.22 -7.67
C GLN A 85 15.78 1.13 -7.21
N THR A 86 16.70 0.86 -8.14
CA THR A 86 18.12 0.95 -7.85
C THR A 86 18.56 2.42 -7.74
N LEU A 87 19.55 2.70 -6.89
CA LEU A 87 20.16 4.03 -6.83
C LEU A 87 20.97 4.33 -8.10
N ASP A 88 21.31 3.31 -8.88
CA ASP A 88 22.07 3.41 -10.13
C ASP A 88 21.16 3.62 -11.36
N SER A 89 19.84 3.49 -11.21
CA SER A 89 18.91 3.74 -12.31
C SER A 89 18.99 5.23 -12.70
N VAL A 90 19.68 5.54 -13.79
CA VAL A 90 19.64 6.88 -14.39
C VAL A 90 18.31 7.02 -15.11
N GLY A 91 17.39 7.78 -14.52
CA GLY A 91 16.13 8.15 -15.15
C GLY A 91 14.88 7.79 -14.36
N PHE A 92 13.79 8.47 -14.73
CA PHE A 92 12.45 8.20 -14.25
C PHE A 92 11.81 7.18 -15.20
N THR A 93 12.05 5.89 -14.97
CA THR A 93 11.67 4.80 -15.90
C THR A 93 10.18 4.50 -15.92
N GLY A 94 9.46 4.87 -14.86
CA GLY A 94 8.05 4.53 -14.63
C GLY A 94 7.85 3.19 -13.91
N ASP A 95 8.90 2.41 -13.68
CA ASP A 95 8.80 1.06 -13.09
C ASP A 95 8.19 1.08 -11.67
N VAL A 96 8.50 2.12 -10.90
CA VAL A 96 7.91 2.32 -9.57
C VAL A 96 6.40 2.49 -9.67
N PHE A 97 5.92 3.29 -10.63
CA PHE A 97 4.48 3.45 -10.85
C PHE A 97 3.85 2.15 -11.31
N ARG A 98 4.51 1.41 -12.20
CA ARG A 98 4.06 0.08 -12.61
C ARG A 98 3.86 -0.84 -11.42
N GLN A 99 4.85 -0.93 -10.52
CA GLN A 99 4.74 -1.73 -9.31
C GLN A 99 3.59 -1.28 -8.41
N VAL A 100 3.37 0.03 -8.27
CA VAL A 100 2.26 0.56 -7.47
C VAL A 100 0.89 0.20 -8.08
N PHE A 101 0.67 0.47 -9.37
CA PHE A 101 -0.60 0.17 -10.03
C PHE A 101 -0.86 -1.34 -10.12
N GLN A 102 0.16 -2.14 -10.38
CA GLN A 102 0.06 -3.60 -10.39
C GLN A 102 -0.32 -4.15 -9.00
N HIS A 103 0.36 -3.68 -7.95
CA HIS A 103 0.03 -4.08 -6.58
C HIS A 103 -1.38 -3.62 -6.16
N ALA A 104 -1.79 -2.43 -6.61
CA ALA A 104 -3.13 -1.92 -6.37
C ALA A 104 -4.22 -2.75 -7.06
N LEU A 105 -3.95 -3.38 -8.20
CA LEU A 105 -4.87 -4.36 -8.80
C LEU A 105 -4.96 -5.65 -8.00
N GLU A 106 -3.81 -6.17 -7.57
CA GLU A 106 -3.73 -7.43 -6.84
C GLU A 106 -4.39 -7.35 -5.46
N GLU A 107 -4.29 -6.19 -4.80
CA GLU A 107 -4.85 -5.90 -3.47
C GLU A 107 -6.02 -4.90 -3.54
N ARG A 108 -6.75 -4.89 -4.66
CA ARG A 108 -7.78 -3.89 -5.01
C ARG A 108 -8.73 -3.53 -3.88
N GLU A 109 -9.26 -4.55 -3.21
CA GLU A 109 -10.25 -4.40 -2.15
C GLU A 109 -9.69 -3.64 -0.93
N LEU A 110 -8.47 -3.98 -0.52
CA LEU A 110 -7.82 -3.33 0.61
C LEU A 110 -7.41 -1.89 0.25
N TYR A 111 -6.93 -1.66 -0.99
CA TYR A 111 -6.67 -0.30 -1.47
C TYR A 111 -7.92 0.58 -1.46
N LEU A 112 -9.05 0.07 -1.97
CA LEU A 112 -10.32 0.81 -1.96
C LEU A 112 -10.75 1.16 -0.53
N LEU A 113 -10.68 0.22 0.40
CA LEU A 113 -11.00 0.44 1.81
C LEU A 113 -10.13 1.56 2.39
N ILE A 114 -8.82 1.50 2.18
CA ILE A 114 -7.87 2.51 2.68
C ILE A 114 -8.12 3.87 2.05
N LEU A 115 -8.26 3.94 0.71
CA LEU A 115 -8.36 5.18 -0.04
C LEU A 115 -9.71 5.89 0.13
N ARG A 116 -10.78 5.15 0.44
CA ARG A 116 -12.06 5.72 0.90
C ARG A 116 -11.97 6.38 2.27
N GLY A 117 -10.92 6.07 3.04
CA GLY A 117 -10.75 6.57 4.39
C GLY A 117 -11.70 5.92 5.39
N GLU A 118 -12.06 4.65 5.18
CA GLU A 118 -12.89 3.86 6.10
C GLU A 118 -12.30 3.88 7.54
N GLY A 119 -13.17 3.85 8.55
CA GLY A 119 -12.79 4.00 9.96
C GLY A 119 -12.56 5.46 10.37
N ASP A 120 -11.57 5.70 11.22
CA ASP A 120 -11.19 7.04 11.69
C ASP A 120 -10.20 7.78 10.74
N GLY A 121 -9.98 7.21 9.55
CA GLY A 121 -9.04 7.70 8.54
C GLY A 121 -7.56 7.54 8.90
N ARG A 122 -7.21 6.91 10.04
CA ARG A 122 -5.82 6.66 10.44
C ARG A 122 -5.11 5.74 9.46
N ALA A 123 -5.83 4.75 8.93
CA ALA A 123 -5.34 3.84 7.90
C ALA A 123 -4.84 4.59 6.65
N LEU A 124 -5.67 5.52 6.14
CA LEU A 124 -5.33 6.38 5.01
C LEU A 124 -4.11 7.28 5.32
N ARG A 125 -4.12 7.94 6.48
CA ARG A 125 -2.99 8.79 6.91
C ARG A 125 -1.69 7.99 7.01
N GLN A 126 -1.75 6.81 7.63
CA GLN A 126 -0.61 5.91 7.76
C GLN A 126 -0.05 5.47 6.40
N PHE A 127 -0.94 5.12 5.45
CA PHE A 127 -0.55 4.73 4.09
C PHE A 127 0.18 5.89 3.37
N ILE A 128 -0.44 7.08 3.34
CA ILE A 128 0.13 8.27 2.68
C ILE A 128 1.44 8.69 3.35
N ASP A 129 1.49 8.76 4.68
CA ASP A 129 2.68 9.16 5.43
C ASP A 129 3.83 8.17 5.24
N GLY A 130 3.52 6.87 5.16
CA GLY A 130 4.50 5.82 4.85
C GLY A 130 5.14 6.03 3.48
N TYR A 131 4.31 6.28 2.47
CA TYR A 131 4.77 6.57 1.11
C TYR A 131 5.57 7.88 1.03
N CYS A 132 5.10 8.95 1.68
CA CYS A 132 5.82 10.24 1.77
C CYS A 132 7.22 10.07 2.37
N ARG A 133 7.34 9.43 3.54
CA ARG A 133 8.62 9.21 4.21
C ARG A 133 9.59 8.41 3.34
N ARG A 134 9.10 7.38 2.65
CA ARG A 134 9.94 6.57 1.74
C ARG A 134 10.42 7.39 0.55
N SER A 135 9.52 8.11 -0.11
CA SER A 135 9.81 8.93 -1.29
C SER A 135 10.78 10.06 -0.96
N GLU A 136 10.61 10.73 0.18
CA GLU A 136 11.54 11.77 0.64
C GLU A 136 12.96 11.21 0.83
N LYS A 137 13.09 10.06 1.51
CA LYS A 137 14.39 9.40 1.70
C LYS A 137 15.03 9.06 0.35
N THR A 138 14.25 8.59 -0.62
CA THR A 138 14.74 8.30 -1.96
C THR A 138 15.20 9.56 -2.69
N TYR A 139 14.43 10.66 -2.65
CA TYR A 139 14.84 11.92 -3.27
C TYR A 139 16.14 12.46 -2.68
N ARG A 140 16.29 12.47 -1.35
CA ARG A 140 17.51 12.90 -0.67
C ARG A 140 18.72 12.03 -1.06
N ALA A 141 18.58 10.72 -0.97
CA ALA A 141 19.67 9.79 -1.31
C ALA A 141 20.10 9.90 -2.77
N ARG A 142 19.17 10.11 -3.71
CA ARG A 142 19.48 10.32 -5.12
C ARG A 142 20.16 11.67 -5.37
N ALA A 143 19.69 12.73 -4.72
CA ALA A 143 20.29 14.05 -4.82
C ALA A 143 21.75 14.04 -4.35
N GLU A 144 22.00 13.45 -3.18
CA GLU A 144 23.34 13.27 -2.61
C GLU A 144 24.23 12.45 -3.54
N LYS A 145 23.75 11.29 -4.00
CA LYS A 145 24.52 10.41 -4.90
C LYS A 145 24.88 11.07 -6.23
N LEU A 146 23.97 11.86 -6.80
CA LEU A 146 24.17 12.52 -8.08
C LEU A 146 24.87 13.88 -7.94
N GLY A 147 25.12 14.35 -6.71
CA GLY A 147 25.72 15.66 -6.45
C GLY A 147 24.87 16.83 -6.97
N VAL A 148 23.54 16.68 -6.95
CA VAL A 148 22.61 17.70 -7.43
C VAL A 148 21.82 18.33 -6.28
N GLU A 149 21.61 19.64 -6.34
CA GLU A 149 20.74 20.35 -5.40
C GLU A 149 19.29 20.35 -5.92
N PRO A 150 18.33 19.79 -5.18
CA PRO A 150 16.92 19.85 -5.55
C PRO A 150 16.41 21.31 -5.60
N ARG A 151 15.61 21.63 -6.62
CA ARG A 151 14.98 22.96 -6.73
C ARG A 151 13.85 23.18 -5.71
N LEU A 152 13.34 22.12 -5.10
CA LEU A 152 12.29 22.13 -4.09
C LEU A 152 12.70 21.21 -2.93
N PRO A 153 12.23 21.48 -1.69
CA PRO A 153 12.45 20.56 -0.58
C PRO A 153 11.96 19.14 -0.90
N ALA A 154 12.76 18.13 -0.55
CA ALA A 154 12.43 16.73 -0.80
C ALA A 154 11.08 16.31 -0.18
N GLU A 155 10.72 16.88 0.97
CA GLU A 155 9.42 16.70 1.62
C GLU A 155 8.27 17.17 0.72
N LEU A 156 8.40 18.34 0.09
CA LEU A 156 7.36 18.89 -0.78
C LEU A 156 7.20 18.03 -2.04
N LEU A 157 8.32 17.58 -2.62
CA LEU A 157 8.32 16.66 -3.76
C LEU A 157 7.59 15.36 -3.40
N ALA A 158 7.92 14.77 -2.24
CA ALA A 158 7.32 13.54 -1.74
C ALA A 158 5.82 13.66 -1.49
N ARG A 159 5.39 14.74 -0.82
CA ARG A 159 3.95 14.99 -0.56
C ARG A 159 3.16 15.22 -1.85
N SER A 160 3.74 15.93 -2.83
CA SER A 160 3.10 16.17 -4.12
C SER A 160 2.85 14.86 -4.88
N VAL A 161 3.88 14.02 -5.02
CA VAL A 161 3.73 12.74 -5.75
C VAL A 161 2.82 11.78 -5.01
N ALA A 162 2.85 11.76 -3.67
CA ALA A 162 1.94 10.95 -2.85
C ALA A 162 0.48 11.33 -3.08
N GLY A 163 0.15 12.63 -3.00
CA GLY A 163 -1.22 13.11 -3.20
C GLY A 163 -1.76 12.81 -4.60
N GLU A 164 -0.94 13.07 -5.63
CA GLU A 164 -1.30 12.77 -7.01
C GLU A 164 -1.51 11.27 -7.24
N LEU A 165 -0.58 10.43 -6.79
CA LEU A 165 -0.67 8.99 -6.95
C LEU A 165 -1.86 8.41 -6.19
N SER A 166 -2.09 8.80 -4.94
CA SER A 166 -3.24 8.34 -4.15
C SER A 166 -4.58 8.75 -4.77
N SER A 167 -4.68 9.99 -5.26
CA SER A 167 -5.90 10.47 -5.92
C SER A 167 -6.19 9.72 -7.22
N LEU A 168 -5.17 9.52 -8.06
CA LEU A 168 -5.32 8.81 -9.33
C LEU A 168 -5.56 7.31 -9.13
N LEU A 169 -4.89 6.67 -8.18
CA LEU A 169 -5.14 5.27 -7.81
C LEU A 169 -6.58 5.08 -7.37
N PHE A 170 -7.08 5.95 -6.50
CA PHE A 170 -8.44 5.84 -5.99
C PHE A 170 -9.47 5.95 -7.12
N TRP A 171 -9.37 7.01 -7.92
CA TRP A 171 -10.22 7.19 -9.10
C TRP A 171 -10.15 6.00 -10.06
N TRP A 172 -8.94 5.52 -10.36
CA TRP A 172 -8.73 4.41 -11.28
C TRP A 172 -9.35 3.10 -10.78
N LEU A 173 -9.23 2.79 -9.48
CA LEU A 173 -9.82 1.60 -8.88
C LEU A 173 -11.36 1.66 -8.80
N GLU A 174 -11.93 2.86 -8.63
CA GLU A 174 -13.39 3.05 -8.58
C GLU A 174 -14.07 3.05 -9.95
N ASN A 175 -13.34 3.33 -11.03
CA ASN A 175 -13.91 3.50 -12.37
C ASN A 175 -13.59 2.33 -13.32
N ASP A 176 -13.56 1.10 -12.80
CA ASP A 176 -13.27 -0.13 -13.56
C ASP A 176 -11.94 -0.09 -14.36
N GLN A 177 -10.95 0.65 -13.84
CA GLN A 177 -9.59 0.74 -14.37
C GLN A 177 -9.58 1.09 -15.87
N PRO A 178 -10.02 2.31 -16.24
CA PRO A 178 -10.26 2.70 -17.63
C PRO A 178 -8.99 2.74 -18.50
N TYR A 179 -7.83 2.60 -17.87
CA TYR A 179 -6.51 2.51 -18.50
C TYR A 179 -5.79 1.29 -17.94
N SER A 180 -4.95 0.65 -18.76
CA SER A 180 -4.06 -0.41 -18.30
C SER A 180 -3.00 0.12 -17.30
N VAL A 181 -2.40 -0.80 -16.55
CA VAL A 181 -1.25 -0.51 -15.68
C VAL A 181 -0.13 0.19 -16.45
N GLU A 182 0.17 -0.25 -17.67
CA GLU A 182 1.23 0.33 -18.50
C GLU A 182 0.89 1.77 -18.95
N GLU A 183 -0.36 2.02 -19.33
CA GLU A 183 -0.82 3.37 -19.69
C GLU A 183 -0.75 4.32 -18.50
N MET A 184 -1.27 3.92 -17.34
CA MET A 184 -1.19 4.73 -16.11
C MET A 184 0.26 5.02 -15.71
N SER A 185 1.13 4.01 -15.79
CA SER A 185 2.55 4.14 -15.44
C SER A 185 3.29 5.06 -16.41
N THR A 186 2.96 4.98 -17.71
CA THR A 186 3.50 5.85 -18.76
C THR A 186 3.06 7.30 -18.55
N MET A 187 1.76 7.54 -18.34
CA MET A 187 1.22 8.88 -18.10
C MET A 187 1.82 9.51 -16.83
N MET A 188 1.92 8.75 -15.74
CA MET A 188 2.54 9.22 -14.49
C MET A 188 4.03 9.50 -14.65
N ARG A 189 4.74 8.68 -15.41
CA ARG A 189 6.14 8.91 -15.75
C ARG A 189 6.33 10.21 -16.51
N ASP A 190 5.56 10.41 -17.57
CA ASP A 190 5.68 11.57 -18.44
C ASP A 190 5.31 12.85 -17.67
N LEU A 191 4.28 12.77 -16.82
CA LEU A 191 3.88 13.85 -15.92
C LEU A 191 4.96 14.24 -14.93
N GLY A 192 5.62 13.26 -14.29
CA GLY A 192 6.74 13.54 -13.38
C GLY A 192 7.99 14.06 -14.08
N ARG A 193 8.22 13.69 -15.35
CA ARG A 193 9.39 14.09 -16.12
C ARG A 193 9.26 15.48 -16.75
N HIS A 194 8.08 15.79 -17.29
CA HIS A 194 7.85 16.98 -18.09
C HIS A 194 7.01 18.04 -17.37
N GLY A 195 6.27 17.64 -16.33
CA GLY A 195 5.36 18.51 -15.60
C GLY A 195 4.03 18.73 -16.33
N ARG A 196 3.07 19.30 -15.59
CA ARG A 196 1.68 19.49 -16.05
C ARG A 196 1.56 20.37 -17.30
N PHE A 197 2.38 21.42 -17.39
CA PHE A 197 2.30 22.38 -18.48
C PHE A 197 2.57 21.72 -19.83
N TRP A 198 3.63 20.91 -19.90
CA TRP A 198 3.97 20.14 -21.11
C TRP A 198 2.94 19.04 -21.39
N CYS A 199 2.51 18.27 -20.37
CA CYS A 199 1.52 17.21 -20.56
C CYS A 199 0.14 17.74 -21.02
N ALA A 200 -0.16 19.01 -20.76
CA ALA A 200 -1.37 19.67 -21.25
C ALA A 200 -1.26 20.15 -22.71
N GLY A 201 -0.11 19.93 -23.36
CA GLY A 201 0.12 20.30 -24.77
C GLY A 201 0.61 21.73 -24.97
N PHE A 202 1.01 22.44 -23.91
CA PHE A 202 1.59 23.77 -24.02
C PHE A 202 3.09 23.71 -24.30
N SER A 203 3.59 24.65 -25.11
CA SER A 203 5.00 24.83 -25.48
C SER A 203 5.69 25.89 -24.65
#